data_AF-K5VNW6-F1
#
_entry.id   AF-K5VNW6-F1
#
_cell.length_a   1.000
_cell.length_b   1.000
_cell.length_c   1.000
_cell.angle_alpha   90.00
_cell.angle_beta   90.00
_cell.angle_gamma   90.00
#
_symmetry.space_group_name_H-M   'P 1'
#
loop_
_entity.id
_entity.type
_entity.pdbx_description
1 polymer ?
#
loop_
_entity_poly.entity_id
_entity_poly.type
_entity_poly.pdbx_seq_one_letter_code
_entity_poly.pdbx_strand_id
1 'polypeptide(L)'
;MSRATGADLPPEVLSYILQCVPPRYLGLDLDERRKLKRGLAGPALVCKCWSEVIRPWLFREFELRSAEDVRFLKNIVSSPGFAASCLSESIKWIYIRQEATGAKPWLHHVHGLSTRLQGTKFRCVAKNRAGDAASAAGRWAPFESIPTVTPSYVRLSDLTLHDVVFTSKTELVRLVDNFPTLENCYCERLTFLDPLPPARPRRLRRRSPPTRHNFRYIVDPARRMGLDDRTWDTALQGLLALAPNRPGLTVVGGDVTDAVRIHCYSLSPGQPARRGIIAEVRFCRSSAGQDAGPTLAHIESIDLELRLGDVGVADTLPWDGLRAVVDSPHMRRLCIKYNGPGNECFEGAKKVLCSVLRRSQLTWALESGKLQFERNYRPENSVTREDILSVPTKHTIDGTTITLDIAEQAEWLLRPVHARSGYEANGSREHYLRELVTNRPSGPSTDAASGTAPPTADGAQDTAVEQTWEAAEGDGPVGEQGEETGDVGDEESI
;
A
#
# COMPACT_ATOMS: atom_id res chain seq x y z
N MET A 1 1.50 54.24 36.85
CA MET A 1 1.15 52.83 36.54
C MET A 1 2.42 52.14 36.07
N SER A 2 2.92 51.15 36.81
CA SER A 2 4.09 50.38 36.41
C SER A 2 3.77 49.61 35.13
N ARG A 3 4.63 49.69 34.11
CA ARG A 3 4.44 48.91 32.87
C ARG A 3 4.58 47.42 33.22
N ALA A 4 3.48 46.68 33.14
CA ALA A 4 3.53 45.23 33.23
C ALA A 4 4.39 44.69 32.09
N THR A 5 5.39 43.91 32.43
CA THR A 5 6.30 43.23 31.50
C THR A 5 5.96 41.74 31.45
N GLY A 6 6.41 41.04 30.41
CA GLY A 6 6.25 39.58 30.34
C GLY A 6 6.98 38.82 31.46
N ALA A 7 7.86 39.48 32.21
CA ALA A 7 8.51 38.90 33.39
C ALA A 7 7.59 38.83 34.62
N ASP A 8 6.49 39.59 34.61
CA ASP A 8 5.50 39.61 35.70
C ASP A 8 4.47 38.47 35.56
N LEU A 9 4.55 37.68 34.48
CA LEU A 9 3.69 36.52 34.28
C LEU A 9 4.16 35.33 35.13
N PRO A 10 3.26 34.67 35.88
CA PRO A 10 3.59 33.45 36.60
C PRO A 10 4.08 32.34 35.64
N PRO A 11 5.04 31.50 36.06
CA PRO A 11 5.54 30.38 35.27
C PRO A 11 4.43 29.45 34.75
N GLU A 12 3.34 29.30 35.51
CA GLU A 12 2.18 28.49 35.15
C GLU A 12 1.42 29.08 33.96
N VAL A 13 1.28 30.40 33.91
CA VAL A 13 0.64 31.11 32.79
C VAL A 13 1.51 31.02 31.54
N LEU A 14 2.83 31.15 31.69
CA LEU A 14 3.77 30.94 30.58
C LEU A 14 3.75 29.50 30.06
N SER A 15 3.75 28.52 30.97
CA SER A 15 3.61 27.10 30.62
C SER A 15 2.29 26.86 29.89
N TYR A 16 1.18 27.44 30.37
CA TYR A 16 -0.13 27.34 29.72
C TYR A 16 -0.14 27.98 28.33
N ILE A 17 0.42 29.19 28.16
CA ILE A 17 0.57 29.84 26.85
C ILE A 17 1.36 28.94 25.90
N LEU A 18 2.45 28.33 26.37
CA LEU A 18 3.29 27.45 25.56
C LEU A 18 2.63 26.10 25.26
N GLN A 19 1.80 25.56 26.16
CA GLN A 19 0.94 24.40 25.90
C GLN A 19 -0.16 24.74 24.88
N CYS A 20 -0.66 25.98 24.91
CA CYS A 20 -1.61 26.52 23.95
C CYS A 20 -0.99 26.87 22.60
N VAL A 21 0.34 26.76 22.41
CA VAL A 21 0.96 26.68 21.08
C VAL A 21 0.87 25.21 20.68
N PRO A 22 -0.30 24.72 20.23
CA PRO A 22 -0.56 23.31 20.19
C PRO A 22 0.28 22.76 19.05
N PRO A 23 0.87 21.58 19.21
CA PRO A 23 1.61 20.99 18.14
C PRO A 23 0.65 20.36 17.15
N ARG A 24 0.04 21.17 16.28
CA ARG A 24 -0.44 20.70 14.98
C ARG A 24 0.74 20.27 14.07
N TYR A 25 1.93 20.01 14.63
CA TYR A 25 3.17 19.62 13.97
C TYR A 25 3.04 18.36 13.11
N LEU A 26 2.15 17.42 13.48
CA LEU A 26 2.10 16.12 12.79
C LEU A 26 1.61 16.21 11.33
N GLY A 27 0.97 17.32 10.94
CA GLY A 27 0.50 17.53 9.56
C GLY A 27 1.13 18.71 8.82
N LEU A 28 1.92 19.56 9.49
CA LEU A 28 2.53 20.74 8.84
C LEU A 28 3.69 20.32 7.94
N ASP A 29 3.81 21.02 6.82
CA ASP A 29 4.96 20.90 5.93
C ASP A 29 6.25 21.33 6.65
N LEU A 30 7.39 20.78 6.22
CA LEU A 30 8.70 21.07 6.82
C LEU A 30 9.04 22.57 6.80
N ASP A 31 8.61 23.32 5.78
CA ASP A 31 8.87 24.76 5.71
C ASP A 31 8.06 25.55 6.75
N GLU A 32 6.82 25.14 7.03
CA GLU A 32 6.01 25.71 8.10
C GLU A 32 6.63 25.45 9.48
N ARG A 33 7.17 24.23 9.68
CA ARG A 33 7.91 23.90 10.91
C ARG A 33 9.16 24.76 11.05
N ARG A 34 9.90 25.01 9.97
CA ARG A 34 11.08 25.92 10.02
C ARG A 34 10.66 27.35 10.36
N LYS A 35 9.57 27.86 9.78
CA LYS A 35 9.02 29.19 10.12
C LYS A 35 8.67 29.27 11.61
N LEU A 36 7.98 28.26 12.14
CA LEU A 36 7.63 28.19 13.55
C LEU A 36 8.86 28.14 14.46
N LYS A 37 9.87 27.32 14.14
CA LYS A 37 11.12 27.26 14.90
C LYS A 37 11.86 28.60 14.92
N ARG A 38 11.90 29.32 13.80
CA ARG A 38 12.51 30.68 13.76
C ARG A 38 11.76 31.64 14.69
N GLY A 39 10.44 31.57 14.73
CA GLY A 39 9.62 32.37 15.66
C GLY A 39 9.88 32.02 17.13
N LEU A 40 10.16 30.76 17.45
CA LEU A 40 10.45 30.28 18.81
C LEU A 40 11.90 30.52 19.26
N ALA A 41 12.84 30.72 18.33
CA ALA A 41 14.25 30.91 18.66
C ALA A 41 14.49 32.19 19.48
N GLY A 42 13.84 33.30 19.14
CA GLY A 42 13.96 34.56 19.89
C GLY A 42 13.52 34.43 21.35
N PRO A 43 12.27 33.97 21.62
CA PRO A 43 11.79 33.76 22.99
C PRO A 43 12.67 32.81 23.81
N ALA A 44 13.26 31.77 23.20
CA ALA A 44 14.16 30.84 23.90
C ALA A 44 15.45 31.48 24.42
N LEU A 45 15.83 32.65 23.92
CA LEU A 45 17.00 33.43 24.34
C LEU A 45 16.69 34.48 25.40
N VAL A 46 15.41 34.72 25.71
CA VAL A 46 14.98 35.78 26.65
C VAL A 46 15.41 35.46 28.08
N CYS A 47 15.08 34.27 28.58
CA CYS A 47 15.52 33.83 29.90
C CYS A 47 15.55 32.30 30.01
N LYS A 48 16.13 31.80 31.12
CA LYS A 48 16.28 30.36 31.39
C LYS A 48 14.95 29.60 31.35
N CYS A 49 13.90 30.15 31.96
CA CYS A 49 12.57 29.54 32.00
C CYS A 49 11.99 29.32 30.58
N TRP A 50 11.99 30.36 29.75
CA TRP A 50 11.57 30.25 28.34
C TRP A 50 12.41 29.25 27.56
N SER A 51 13.72 29.24 27.81
CA SER A 51 14.65 28.30 27.18
C SER A 51 14.32 26.85 27.54
N GLU A 52 14.08 26.54 28.81
CA GLU A 52 13.78 25.18 29.27
C GLU A 52 12.49 24.63 28.66
N VAL A 53 11.46 25.47 28.51
CA VAL A 53 10.20 25.06 27.90
C VAL A 53 10.29 24.96 26.38
N ILE A 54 11.00 25.89 25.72
CA ILE A 54 11.04 25.96 24.24
C ILE A 54 12.08 25.01 23.63
N ARG A 55 13.21 24.74 24.29
CA ARG A 55 14.29 23.90 23.76
C ARG A 55 13.82 22.52 23.27
N PRO A 56 12.98 21.77 24.02
CA PRO A 56 12.46 20.50 23.54
C PRO A 56 11.77 20.60 22.18
N TRP A 57 11.09 21.71 21.90
CA TRP A 57 10.42 21.97 20.62
C TRP A 57 11.39 22.34 19.51
N LEU A 58 12.35 23.24 19.79
CA LEU A 58 13.36 23.65 18.82
C LEU A 58 14.21 22.46 18.34
N PHE A 59 14.55 21.57 19.26
CA PHE A 59 15.42 20.42 19.00
C PHE A 59 14.66 19.11 18.76
N ARG A 60 13.33 19.15 18.70
CA ARG A 60 12.49 17.96 18.50
C ARG A 60 12.80 17.20 17.22
N GLU A 61 13.11 17.94 16.16
CA GLU A 61 13.21 17.45 14.81
C GLU A 61 14.43 18.07 14.11
N PHE A 62 15.24 17.29 13.41
CA PHE A 62 16.31 17.80 12.57
C PHE A 62 16.14 17.36 11.13
N GLU A 63 16.63 18.16 10.21
CA GLU A 63 16.69 17.82 8.79
C GLU A 63 18.14 17.82 8.34
N LEU A 64 18.63 16.67 7.87
CA LEU A 64 19.97 16.47 7.36
C LEU A 64 19.88 16.39 5.84
N ARG A 65 20.56 17.32 5.16
CA ARG A 65 20.54 17.43 3.69
C ARG A 65 21.88 17.06 3.07
N SER A 66 22.92 16.97 3.89
CA SER A 66 24.30 16.80 3.46
C SER A 66 25.11 15.96 4.44
N ALA A 67 26.28 15.49 3.99
CA ALA A 67 27.25 14.82 4.86
C ALA A 67 27.80 15.76 5.94
N GLU A 68 27.87 17.06 5.65
CA GLU A 68 28.26 18.13 6.56
C GLU A 68 27.29 18.25 7.73
N ASP A 69 25.98 18.22 7.47
CA ASP A 69 24.95 18.26 8.52
C ASP A 69 25.08 17.07 9.47
N VAL A 70 25.31 15.87 8.90
CA VAL A 70 25.55 14.65 9.67
C VAL A 70 26.78 14.79 10.54
N ARG A 71 27.90 15.29 9.99
CA ARG A 71 29.15 15.50 10.73
C ARG A 71 28.96 16.53 11.84
N PHE A 72 28.28 17.63 11.57
CA PHE A 72 27.99 18.66 12.55
C PHE A 72 27.16 18.11 13.71
N LEU A 73 26.04 17.44 13.43
CA LEU A 73 25.21 16.82 14.46
C LEU A 73 25.97 15.73 15.21
N LYS A 74 26.80 14.95 14.51
CA LYS A 74 27.62 13.90 15.13
C LYS A 74 28.63 14.50 16.12
N ASN A 75 29.25 15.63 15.81
CA ASN A 75 30.17 16.31 16.71
C ASN A 75 29.45 16.79 17.98
N ILE A 76 28.23 17.34 17.84
CA ILE A 76 27.40 17.74 18.98
C ILE A 76 27.04 16.54 19.85
N VAL A 77 26.47 15.50 19.25
CA VAL A 77 26.02 14.28 19.95
C VAL A 77 27.21 13.49 20.53
N SER A 78 28.42 13.75 20.02
CA SER A 78 29.65 13.13 20.54
C SER A 78 30.30 13.87 21.70
N SER A 79 29.86 15.10 21.99
CA SER A 79 30.34 15.85 23.14
C SER A 79 29.93 15.15 24.45
N PRO A 80 30.83 15.03 25.45
CA PRO A 80 30.50 14.48 26.76
C PRO A 80 29.30 15.18 27.42
N GLY A 81 29.16 16.48 27.23
CA GLY A 81 28.05 17.27 27.80
C GLY A 81 26.69 16.97 27.17
N PHE A 82 26.65 16.37 25.98
CA PHE A 82 25.39 16.07 25.31
C PHE A 82 24.61 14.97 26.03
N ALA A 83 25.30 13.91 26.46
CA ALA A 83 24.68 12.78 27.16
C ALA A 83 24.07 13.20 28.51
N ALA A 84 24.69 14.16 29.19
CA ALA A 84 24.16 14.74 30.44
C ALA A 84 23.08 15.81 30.22
N SER A 85 22.83 16.21 28.96
CA SER A 85 21.87 17.26 28.64
C SER A 85 20.48 16.69 28.32
N CYS A 86 19.43 17.45 28.62
CA CYS A 86 18.05 17.17 28.20
C CYS A 86 17.85 17.23 26.67
N LEU A 87 18.86 17.64 25.91
CA LEU A 87 18.79 17.69 24.44
C LEU A 87 18.70 16.30 23.85
N SER A 88 19.39 15.31 24.41
CA SER A 88 19.37 13.93 23.91
C SER A 88 17.96 13.35 23.86
N GLU A 89 17.16 13.61 24.89
CA GLU A 89 15.76 13.18 24.98
C GLU A 89 14.82 14.04 24.13
N SER A 90 15.21 15.29 23.87
CA SER A 90 14.43 16.22 23.06
C SER A 90 14.40 15.80 21.59
N ILE A 91 15.48 15.21 21.05
CA ILE A 91 15.54 14.79 19.64
C ILE A 91 14.64 13.56 19.41
N LYS A 92 13.44 13.78 18.87
CA LYS A 92 12.50 12.70 18.54
C LYS A 92 12.61 12.22 17.11
N TRP A 93 12.90 13.13 16.16
CA TRP A 93 12.93 12.81 14.73
C TRP A 93 14.15 13.38 14.02
N ILE A 94 14.73 12.59 13.12
CA ILE A 94 15.75 13.04 12.18
C ILE A 94 15.26 12.72 10.77
N TYR A 95 14.99 13.77 9.98
CA TYR A 95 14.66 13.70 8.57
C TYR A 95 15.94 13.73 7.76
N ILE A 96 16.17 12.72 6.92
CA ILE A 96 17.33 12.60 6.04
C ILE A 96 16.80 12.85 4.63
N ARG A 97 17.27 13.90 3.96
CA ARG A 97 16.98 14.13 2.55
C ARG A 97 18.18 13.68 1.72
N GLN A 98 17.99 12.60 0.97
CA GLN A 98 18.99 12.09 0.04
C GLN A 98 18.53 12.41 -1.38
N GLU A 99 19.25 13.29 -2.08
CA GLU A 99 19.07 13.43 -3.53
C GLU A 99 19.72 12.22 -4.22
N ALA A 100 19.03 11.66 -5.21
CA ALA A 100 19.51 10.50 -5.96
C ALA A 100 20.62 10.86 -6.97
N THR A 101 20.81 12.14 -7.26
CA THR A 101 21.71 12.63 -8.30
C THR A 101 23.15 12.71 -7.82
N GLY A 102 24.04 11.89 -8.41
CA GLY A 102 25.49 12.06 -8.58
C GLY A 102 26.41 12.27 -7.37
N ALA A 103 25.92 12.84 -6.27
CA ALA A 103 26.66 13.03 -5.04
C ALA A 103 26.84 11.68 -4.35
N LYS A 104 28.06 11.44 -3.83
CA LYS A 104 28.38 10.22 -3.10
C LYS A 104 27.35 9.98 -1.99
N PRO A 105 26.66 8.82 -1.95
CA PRO A 105 25.64 8.56 -0.92
C PRO A 105 26.30 8.62 0.46
N TRP A 106 25.78 9.48 1.32
CA TRP A 106 26.34 9.74 2.65
C TRP A 106 25.54 9.11 3.78
N LEU A 107 24.48 8.35 3.45
CA LEU A 107 23.63 7.65 4.41
C LEU A 107 24.43 6.78 5.40
N HIS A 108 25.54 6.20 4.95
CA HIS A 108 26.45 5.43 5.81
C HIS A 108 27.03 6.24 6.99
N HIS A 109 27.15 7.57 6.87
CA HIS A 109 27.58 8.44 7.97
C HIS A 109 26.53 8.57 9.09
N VAL A 110 25.25 8.31 8.79
CA VAL A 110 24.13 8.40 9.75
C VAL A 110 24.18 7.25 10.78
N HIS A 111 24.87 6.15 10.47
CA HIS A 111 25.01 5.02 11.38
C HIS A 111 25.46 5.45 12.78
N GLY A 112 26.55 6.21 12.86
CA GLY A 112 27.12 6.66 14.14
C GLY A 112 26.21 7.61 14.92
N LEU A 113 25.26 8.28 14.24
CA LEU A 113 24.20 9.03 14.92
C LEU A 113 23.14 8.08 15.48
N SER A 114 22.70 7.09 14.69
CA SER A 114 21.64 6.16 15.08
C SER A 114 22.00 5.27 16.28
N THR A 115 23.29 4.98 16.48
CA THR A 115 23.76 4.24 17.66
C THR A 115 23.75 5.08 18.93
N ARG A 116 23.97 6.39 18.82
CA ARG A 116 24.00 7.34 19.96
C ARG A 116 22.62 7.87 20.33
N LEU A 117 21.72 7.98 19.34
CA LEU A 117 20.37 8.52 19.49
C LEU A 117 19.33 7.39 19.48
N GLN A 118 19.38 6.50 20.48
CA GLN A 118 18.62 5.26 20.43
C GLN A 118 17.09 5.42 20.52
N GLY A 119 16.62 6.53 21.10
CA GLY A 119 15.21 6.91 21.20
C GLY A 119 14.70 7.79 20.06
N THR A 120 15.54 8.10 19.08
CA THR A 120 15.20 8.97 17.94
C THR A 120 14.79 8.12 16.74
N LYS A 121 13.70 8.54 16.08
CA LYS A 121 13.26 7.95 14.81
C LYS A 121 13.94 8.63 13.63
N PHE A 122 14.45 7.83 12.70
CA PHE A 122 15.08 8.33 11.48
C PHE A 122 14.14 8.12 10.30
N ARG A 123 13.80 9.19 9.59
CA ARG A 123 13.00 9.17 8.37
C ARG A 123 13.87 9.57 7.19
N CYS A 124 14.07 8.67 6.24
CA CYS A 124 14.81 8.95 5.02
C CYS A 124 13.85 9.25 3.87
N VAL A 125 14.04 10.36 3.18
CA VAL A 125 13.37 10.70 1.93
C VAL A 125 14.42 10.70 0.83
N ALA A 126 14.38 9.69 -0.04
CA ALA A 126 15.19 9.62 -1.24
C ALA A 126 14.38 10.18 -2.41
N LYS A 127 14.86 11.27 -3.02
CA LYS A 127 14.17 11.92 -4.13
C LYS A 127 15.09 12.01 -5.34
N ASN A 128 14.58 11.63 -6.51
CA ASN A 128 15.25 11.94 -7.77
C ASN A 128 14.90 13.35 -8.22
N ARG A 129 15.86 14.10 -8.78
CA ARG A 129 15.58 15.45 -9.29
C ARG A 129 14.73 15.32 -10.55
N ALA A 130 13.43 15.53 -10.38
CA ALA A 130 12.49 15.68 -11.49
C ALA A 130 12.93 16.86 -12.36
N GLY A 131 13.48 16.60 -13.54
CA GLY A 131 13.85 17.63 -14.50
C GLY A 131 14.96 17.23 -15.47
N ASP A 132 15.80 16.26 -15.11
CA ASP A 132 16.94 15.87 -15.95
C ASP A 132 16.65 14.55 -16.69
N ALA A 133 15.66 14.59 -17.58
CA ALA A 133 15.26 13.42 -18.39
C ALA A 133 16.40 12.91 -19.29
N ALA A 134 17.39 13.75 -19.59
CA ALA A 134 18.61 13.35 -20.29
C ALA A 134 19.58 12.56 -19.40
N SER A 135 19.43 12.62 -18.08
CA SER A 135 20.24 11.87 -17.12
C SER A 135 19.58 10.53 -16.77
N ALA A 136 19.37 9.69 -17.79
CA ALA A 136 19.11 8.26 -17.61
C ALA A 136 20.24 7.55 -16.82
N ALA A 137 21.36 8.24 -16.57
CA ALA A 137 22.48 7.81 -15.74
C ALA A 137 22.23 7.94 -14.22
N GLY A 138 21.13 8.55 -13.78
CA GLY A 138 20.81 8.74 -12.36
C GLY A 138 20.24 7.49 -11.67
N ARG A 139 20.87 6.32 -11.82
CA ARG A 139 20.49 5.12 -11.07
C ARG A 139 20.70 5.38 -9.59
N TRP A 140 19.63 5.37 -8.79
CA TRP A 140 19.79 5.46 -7.35
C TRP A 140 20.29 4.12 -6.83
N ALA A 141 21.60 4.00 -6.72
CA ALA A 141 22.25 2.86 -6.10
C ALA A 141 22.83 3.29 -4.75
N PRO A 142 21.99 3.41 -3.69
CA PRO A 142 22.49 3.75 -2.36
C PRO A 142 23.53 2.74 -1.88
N PHE A 143 23.53 1.53 -2.46
CA PHE A 143 24.46 0.45 -2.16
C PHE A 143 25.75 0.45 -2.96
N GLU A 144 25.86 1.20 -4.06
CA GLU A 144 27.14 1.25 -4.80
C GLU A 144 28.25 1.89 -3.94
N SER A 145 27.89 2.73 -2.96
CA SER A 145 28.84 3.28 -1.98
C SER A 145 28.82 2.57 -0.63
N ILE A 146 27.94 1.58 -0.42
CA ILE A 146 27.89 0.83 0.84
C ILE A 146 28.77 -0.41 0.66
N PRO A 147 29.81 -0.60 1.49
CA PRO A 147 30.62 -1.80 1.43
C PRO A 147 29.73 -3.04 1.51
N THR A 148 29.86 -3.95 0.55
CA THR A 148 29.07 -5.18 0.37
C THR A 148 29.13 -6.13 1.57
N VAL A 149 29.97 -5.85 2.57
CA VAL A 149 30.45 -6.82 3.56
C VAL A 149 29.79 -6.68 4.94
N THR A 150 28.96 -5.67 5.23
CA THR A 150 28.26 -5.64 6.53
C THR A 150 26.87 -4.99 6.51
N PRO A 151 25.79 -5.76 6.77
CA PRO A 151 24.42 -5.28 6.77
C PRO A 151 23.99 -4.84 8.17
N SER A 152 23.13 -3.81 8.25
CA SER A 152 22.46 -3.25 9.45
C SER A 152 23.00 -1.96 10.08
N TYR A 153 23.56 -1.02 9.31
CA TYR A 153 24.14 0.18 9.91
C TYR A 153 23.09 1.23 10.33
N VAL A 154 22.20 1.67 9.46
CA VAL A 154 21.32 2.80 9.81
C VAL A 154 19.99 2.31 10.36
N ARG A 155 19.64 2.74 11.59
CA ARG A 155 18.31 2.52 12.15
C ARG A 155 17.29 3.46 11.52
N LEU A 156 16.80 3.14 10.32
CA LEU A 156 15.69 3.86 9.71
C LEU A 156 14.36 3.35 10.25
N SER A 157 13.47 4.25 10.66
CA SER A 157 12.07 3.95 10.98
C SER A 157 11.19 4.13 9.75
N ASP A 158 11.40 5.20 8.98
CA ASP A 158 10.60 5.49 7.79
C ASP A 158 11.52 5.68 6.58
N LEU A 159 11.12 5.15 5.43
CA LEU A 159 11.78 5.36 4.14
C LEU A 159 10.73 5.84 3.14
N THR A 160 10.95 6.98 2.50
CA THR A 160 10.13 7.49 1.42
C THR A 160 10.99 7.55 0.17
N LEU A 161 10.61 6.82 -0.86
CA LEU A 161 11.24 6.81 -2.17
C LEU A 161 10.35 7.60 -3.11
N HIS A 162 10.88 8.61 -3.77
CA HIS A 162 10.09 9.51 -4.61
C HIS A 162 10.80 9.75 -5.95
N ASP A 163 10.14 9.40 -7.05
CA ASP A 163 10.69 9.43 -8.42
C ASP A 163 11.94 8.55 -8.60
N VAL A 164 12.07 7.49 -7.81
CA VAL A 164 13.25 6.61 -7.83
C VAL A 164 13.11 5.57 -8.94
N VAL A 165 14.16 5.42 -9.74
CA VAL A 165 14.27 4.40 -10.80
C VAL A 165 15.08 3.23 -10.27
N PHE A 166 14.49 2.03 -10.29
CA PHE A 166 15.15 0.77 -9.99
C PHE A 166 15.38 -0.02 -11.28
N THR A 167 16.47 -0.79 -11.33
CA THR A 167 16.71 -1.73 -12.43
C THR A 167 15.64 -2.82 -12.41
N SER A 168 15.28 -3.36 -11.25
CA SER A 168 14.27 -4.41 -11.11
C SER A 168 13.53 -4.32 -9.78
N LYS A 169 12.39 -5.01 -9.67
CA LYS A 169 11.66 -5.17 -8.39
C LYS A 169 12.54 -5.80 -7.30
N THR A 170 13.45 -6.70 -7.68
CA THR A 170 14.40 -7.35 -6.75
C THR A 170 15.33 -6.35 -6.08
N GLU A 171 15.66 -5.24 -6.74
CA GLU A 171 16.52 -4.20 -6.16
C GLU A 171 15.81 -3.43 -5.04
N LEU A 172 14.53 -3.10 -5.21
CA LEU A 172 13.69 -2.50 -4.16
C LEU A 172 13.57 -3.45 -2.95
N VAL A 173 13.34 -4.74 -3.20
CA VAL A 173 13.27 -5.75 -2.14
C VAL A 173 14.58 -5.80 -1.35
N ARG A 174 15.73 -5.88 -2.05
CA ARG A 174 17.06 -5.82 -1.43
C ARG A 174 17.28 -4.53 -0.65
N LEU A 175 16.80 -3.39 -1.16
CA LEU A 175 16.92 -2.11 -0.46
C LEU A 175 16.25 -2.15 0.89
N VAL A 176 15.00 -2.59 0.93
CA VAL A 176 14.22 -2.64 2.17
C VAL A 176 14.79 -3.69 3.13
N ASP A 177 15.27 -4.82 2.62
CA ASP A 177 15.95 -5.88 3.40
C ASP A 177 17.19 -5.37 4.16
N ASN A 178 17.88 -4.36 3.63
CA ASN A 178 19.06 -3.80 4.25
C ASN A 178 18.75 -2.91 5.48
N PHE A 179 17.48 -2.58 5.73
CA PHE A 179 17.05 -1.75 6.87
C PHE A 179 16.18 -2.56 7.84
N PRO A 180 16.79 -3.33 8.77
CA PRO A 180 16.04 -4.21 9.66
C PRO A 180 15.13 -3.50 10.66
N THR A 181 15.33 -2.19 10.89
CA THR A 181 14.49 -1.38 11.78
C THR A 181 13.36 -0.65 11.06
N LEU A 182 13.25 -0.82 9.73
CA LEU A 182 12.27 -0.08 8.94
C LEU A 182 10.85 -0.46 9.38
N GLU A 183 10.10 0.55 9.82
CA GLU A 183 8.70 0.47 10.21
C GLU A 183 7.82 0.71 8.97
N ASN A 184 8.14 1.72 8.16
CA ASN A 184 7.34 2.14 7.01
C ASN A 184 8.21 2.38 5.76
N CYS A 185 7.75 1.93 4.58
CA CYS A 185 8.32 2.30 3.28
C CYS A 185 7.25 2.86 2.34
N TYR A 186 7.34 4.15 2.04
CA TYR A 186 6.49 4.86 1.11
C TYR A 186 7.18 4.92 -0.25
N CYS A 187 6.53 4.46 -1.32
CA CYS A 187 7.13 4.43 -2.65
C CYS A 187 6.27 5.20 -3.66
N GLU A 188 6.68 6.43 -3.95
CA GLU A 188 6.01 7.39 -4.84
C GLU A 188 6.68 7.42 -6.20
N ARG A 189 5.91 7.11 -7.26
CA ARG A 189 6.36 7.19 -8.66
C ARG A 189 7.64 6.39 -8.93
N LEU A 190 7.65 5.14 -8.46
CA LEU A 190 8.74 4.22 -8.81
C LEU A 190 8.67 3.81 -10.27
N THR A 191 9.83 3.76 -10.90
CA THR A 191 9.98 3.19 -12.25
C THR A 191 10.90 1.97 -12.16
N PHE A 192 10.49 0.86 -12.78
CA PHE A 192 11.33 -0.33 -12.91
C PHE A 192 11.74 -0.48 -14.37
N LEU A 193 13.05 -0.53 -14.63
CA LEU A 193 13.57 -0.66 -16.00
C LEU A 193 13.36 -2.07 -16.57
N ASP A 194 13.49 -3.08 -15.72
CA ASP A 194 13.21 -4.47 -16.04
C ASP A 194 11.77 -4.83 -15.61
N PRO A 195 10.86 -5.10 -16.56
CA PRO A 195 9.49 -5.50 -16.26
C PRO A 195 9.39 -6.97 -15.80
N LEU A 196 10.47 -7.75 -15.90
CA LEU A 196 10.44 -9.16 -15.53
C LEU A 196 10.06 -9.34 -14.05
N PRO A 197 9.33 -10.43 -13.73
CA PRO A 197 9.01 -10.76 -12.35
C PRO A 197 10.32 -10.86 -11.53
N PRO A 198 10.31 -10.49 -10.25
CA PRO A 198 11.53 -10.45 -9.45
C PRO A 198 12.20 -11.83 -9.45
N ALA A 199 13.37 -11.92 -10.09
CA ALA A 199 14.18 -13.12 -10.04
C ALA A 199 14.50 -13.41 -8.57
N ARG A 200 14.09 -14.59 -8.12
CA ARG A 200 14.17 -15.01 -6.72
C ARG A 200 15.60 -14.75 -6.23
N PRO A 201 15.80 -13.94 -5.17
CA PRO A 201 17.15 -13.72 -4.66
C PRO A 201 17.73 -15.08 -4.25
N ARG A 202 18.82 -15.49 -4.92
CA ARG A 202 19.60 -16.67 -4.52
C ARG A 202 19.94 -16.49 -3.04
N ARG A 203 19.44 -17.40 -2.21
CA ARG A 203 19.43 -17.37 -0.73
C ARG A 203 20.61 -16.56 -0.18
N LEU A 204 20.34 -15.36 0.36
CA LEU A 204 21.34 -14.65 1.14
C LEU A 204 21.72 -15.52 2.35
N ARG A 205 23.03 -15.76 2.52
CA ARG A 205 23.60 -16.66 3.51
C ARG A 205 23.10 -16.27 4.92
N ARG A 206 22.49 -17.25 5.62
CA ARG A 206 21.88 -17.16 6.96
C ARG A 206 22.68 -16.26 7.92
N ARG A 207 22.02 -15.24 8.49
CA ARG A 207 22.38 -14.65 9.79
C ARG A 207 21.39 -15.15 10.84
N SER A 208 21.90 -15.54 12.00
CA SER A 208 21.07 -15.93 13.15
C SER A 208 20.16 -14.75 13.56
N PRO A 209 18.90 -15.01 13.96
CA PRO A 209 18.00 -13.93 14.36
C PRO A 209 18.54 -13.25 15.63
N PRO A 210 18.68 -11.92 15.67
CA PRO A 210 18.97 -11.22 16.91
C PRO A 210 17.80 -11.38 17.90
N THR A 211 18.15 -11.46 19.19
CA THR A 211 17.25 -11.61 20.32
C THR A 211 16.27 -10.43 20.43
N ARG A 212 14.96 -10.76 20.44
CA ARG A 212 13.79 -9.99 20.89
C ARG A 212 13.91 -8.44 20.86
N HIS A 213 13.68 -7.84 19.68
CA HIS A 213 13.12 -6.49 19.57
C HIS A 213 12.07 -6.43 18.44
N ASN A 214 10.90 -5.87 18.74
CA ASN A 214 9.88 -5.42 17.77
C ASN A 214 10.58 -4.46 16.80
N PHE A 215 10.60 -4.66 15.49
CA PHE A 215 9.67 -4.13 14.46
C PHE A 215 10.32 -4.52 13.12
N ARG A 216 9.57 -5.02 12.12
CA ARG A 216 10.12 -5.39 10.80
C ARG A 216 8.96 -5.60 9.82
N TYR A 217 8.63 -4.61 9.00
CA TYR A 217 7.52 -4.73 8.06
C TYR A 217 7.97 -4.29 6.66
N ILE A 218 7.73 -5.18 5.69
CA ILE A 218 7.66 -5.03 4.23
C ILE A 218 8.37 -6.18 3.52
N VAL A 219 9.56 -6.63 3.95
CA VAL A 219 10.28 -7.73 3.25
C VAL A 219 10.45 -9.02 4.06
N ASP A 220 10.34 -8.97 5.39
CA ASP A 220 10.27 -10.18 6.23
C ASP A 220 8.93 -10.45 6.97
N PRO A 221 7.74 -9.99 6.49
CA PRO A 221 6.49 -10.40 7.12
C PRO A 221 6.36 -11.93 7.13
N ALA A 222 6.68 -12.57 5.99
CA ALA A 222 6.52 -14.00 5.81
C ALA A 222 7.18 -14.79 6.95
N ARG A 223 8.47 -14.55 7.23
CA ARG A 223 9.17 -15.35 8.26
C ARG A 223 8.78 -14.99 9.68
N ARG A 224 8.44 -13.72 9.97
CA ARG A 224 7.93 -13.35 11.30
C ARG A 224 6.60 -14.01 11.59
N MET A 225 5.74 -14.02 10.59
CA MET A 225 4.42 -14.62 10.71
C MET A 225 4.53 -16.14 10.63
N GLY A 226 5.59 -16.70 10.03
CA GLY A 226 5.78 -18.12 9.83
C GLY A 226 5.12 -18.63 8.55
N LEU A 227 4.82 -17.71 7.62
CA LEU A 227 4.40 -18.01 6.26
C LEU A 227 5.64 -18.34 5.42
N ASP A 228 5.51 -19.26 4.46
CA ASP A 228 6.61 -19.54 3.55
C ASP A 228 6.83 -18.38 2.56
N ASP A 229 8.10 -18.15 2.20
CA ASP A 229 8.51 -17.06 1.30
C ASP A 229 7.73 -17.11 -0.05
N ARG A 230 7.37 -18.31 -0.55
CA ARG A 230 6.67 -18.46 -1.83
C ARG A 230 5.23 -18.00 -1.75
N THR A 231 4.49 -18.35 -0.69
CA THR A 231 3.10 -17.89 -0.51
C THR A 231 3.04 -16.38 -0.35
N TRP A 232 3.98 -15.78 0.39
CA TRP A 232 4.08 -14.32 0.51
C TRP A 232 4.43 -13.65 -0.81
N ASP A 233 5.44 -14.13 -1.53
CA ASP A 233 5.84 -13.58 -2.83
C ASP A 233 4.68 -13.63 -3.83
N THR A 234 3.93 -14.74 -3.84
CA THR A 234 2.74 -14.91 -4.69
C THR A 234 1.65 -13.90 -4.30
N ALA A 235 1.38 -13.73 -3.00
CA ALA A 235 0.42 -12.75 -2.50
C ALA A 235 0.79 -11.32 -2.88
N LEU A 236 2.06 -10.95 -2.67
CA LEU A 236 2.57 -9.63 -2.99
C LEU A 236 2.53 -9.36 -4.49
N GLN A 237 2.96 -10.31 -5.35
CA GLN A 237 2.88 -10.14 -6.80
C GLN A 237 1.44 -9.99 -7.28
N GLY A 238 0.51 -10.79 -6.75
CA GLY A 238 -0.90 -10.69 -7.11
C GLY A 238 -1.52 -9.35 -6.72
N LEU A 239 -1.17 -8.83 -5.53
CA LEU A 239 -1.61 -7.52 -5.07
C LEU A 239 -0.98 -6.37 -5.85
N LEU A 240 0.30 -6.48 -6.21
CA LEU A 240 0.98 -5.50 -7.06
C LEU A 240 0.45 -5.51 -8.49
N ALA A 241 -0.04 -6.65 -9.00
CA ALA A 241 -0.70 -6.70 -10.29
C ALA A 241 -1.98 -5.85 -10.32
N LEU A 242 -2.70 -5.75 -9.20
CA LEU A 242 -3.89 -4.89 -9.09
C LEU A 242 -3.54 -3.39 -9.09
N ALA A 243 -2.27 -3.01 -8.86
CA ALA A 243 -1.88 -1.62 -8.94
C ALA A 243 -2.11 -1.11 -10.37
N PRO A 244 -2.81 0.03 -10.56
CA PRO A 244 -3.08 0.55 -11.89
C PRO A 244 -1.77 0.79 -12.64
N ASN A 245 -1.70 0.39 -13.92
CA ASN A 245 -0.53 0.55 -14.80
C ASN A 245 -0.14 2.03 -15.10
N ARG A 246 -0.75 2.98 -14.41
CA ARG A 246 -0.43 4.41 -14.53
C ARG A 246 0.63 4.79 -13.50
N PRO A 247 1.47 5.79 -13.77
CA PRO A 247 2.39 6.33 -12.76
C PRO A 247 1.60 6.68 -11.49
N GLY A 248 1.87 5.91 -10.43
CA GLY A 248 1.10 5.91 -9.20
C GLY A 248 2.00 5.82 -7.97
N LEU A 249 1.37 5.90 -6.81
CA LEU A 249 2.01 5.73 -5.50
C LEU A 249 1.60 4.37 -4.95
N THR A 250 2.57 3.48 -4.75
CA THR A 250 2.34 2.25 -3.99
C THR A 250 2.97 2.41 -2.62
N VAL A 251 2.16 2.59 -1.59
CA VAL A 251 2.62 2.59 -0.20
C VAL A 251 2.49 1.17 0.32
N VAL A 252 3.58 0.58 0.80
CA VAL A 252 3.51 -0.69 1.54
C VAL A 252 3.79 -0.36 3.01
N GLY A 253 2.81 -0.57 3.87
CA GLY A 253 2.93 -0.38 5.31
C GLY A 253 2.59 -1.66 6.07
N GLY A 254 3.24 -1.92 7.19
CA GLY A 254 2.78 -2.94 8.13
C GLY A 254 2.04 -2.31 9.28
N ASP A 255 0.96 -2.94 9.75
CA ASP A 255 0.40 -2.61 11.06
C ASP A 255 1.05 -3.53 12.11
N VAL A 256 1.08 -3.10 13.37
CA VAL A 256 1.70 -3.81 14.50
C VAL A 256 0.97 -5.13 14.81
N THR A 257 -0.24 -5.30 14.28
CA THR A 257 -1.19 -6.37 14.60
C THR A 257 -1.35 -7.34 13.43
N ASP A 258 -0.49 -8.36 13.32
CA ASP A 258 -0.64 -9.54 12.43
C ASP A 258 -1.17 -9.28 11.00
N ALA A 259 -0.90 -8.09 10.47
CA ALA A 259 -1.47 -7.62 9.20
C ALA A 259 -0.48 -6.73 8.45
N VAL A 260 -0.48 -6.87 7.12
CA VAL A 260 0.29 -6.03 6.20
C VAL A 260 -0.69 -5.25 5.34
N ARG A 261 -0.59 -3.92 5.34
CA ARG A 261 -1.42 -3.02 4.54
C ARG A 261 -0.66 -2.49 3.33
N ILE A 262 -1.08 -2.89 2.15
CA ILE A 262 -0.58 -2.43 0.86
C ILE A 262 -1.59 -1.42 0.31
N HIS A 263 -1.19 -0.17 0.14
CA HIS A 263 -2.02 0.84 -0.49
C HIS A 263 -1.48 1.13 -1.90
N CYS A 264 -2.30 0.91 -2.91
CA CYS A 264 -2.02 1.21 -4.30
C CYS A 264 -2.86 2.41 -4.73
N TYR A 265 -2.26 3.60 -4.82
CA TYR A 265 -2.91 4.84 -5.24
C TYR A 265 -2.52 5.23 -6.67
N SER A 266 -3.45 5.78 -7.43
CA SER A 266 -3.13 6.50 -8.67
C SER A 266 -2.97 7.98 -8.35
N LEU A 267 -1.78 8.55 -8.55
CA LEU A 267 -1.53 9.98 -8.38
C LEU A 267 -1.66 10.68 -9.74
N SER A 268 -2.89 10.91 -10.18
CA SER A 268 -3.13 11.83 -11.30
C SER A 268 -2.97 13.27 -10.79
N PRO A 269 -2.13 14.12 -11.41
CA PRO A 269 -1.99 15.52 -11.03
C PRO A 269 -3.36 16.21 -10.94
N GLY A 270 -3.65 16.87 -9.81
CA GLY A 270 -4.90 17.60 -9.59
C GLY A 270 -6.10 16.78 -9.12
N GLN A 271 -5.99 15.44 -8.98
CA GLN A 271 -7.04 14.64 -8.35
C GLN A 271 -6.79 14.46 -6.85
N PRO A 272 -7.85 14.46 -6.02
CA PRO A 272 -7.71 14.17 -4.60
C PRO A 272 -7.09 12.77 -4.42
N ALA A 273 -6.15 12.63 -3.49
CA ALA A 273 -5.39 11.41 -3.18
C ALA A 273 -6.23 10.22 -2.64
N ARG A 274 -7.54 10.20 -2.92
CA ARG A 274 -8.48 9.21 -2.40
C ARG A 274 -8.69 8.02 -3.31
N ARG A 275 -8.28 8.09 -4.59
CA ARG A 275 -8.48 7.01 -5.56
C ARG A 275 -7.37 5.96 -5.49
N GLY A 276 -7.75 4.72 -5.23
CA GLY A 276 -6.81 3.62 -5.08
C GLY A 276 -7.42 2.32 -4.60
N ILE A 277 -6.58 1.30 -4.48
CA ILE A 277 -6.90 0.00 -3.89
C ILE A 277 -6.11 -0.10 -2.60
N ILE A 278 -6.79 -0.36 -1.49
CA ILE A 278 -6.13 -0.67 -0.22
C ILE A 278 -6.31 -2.16 0.02
N ALA A 279 -5.21 -2.90 0.11
CA ALA A 279 -5.19 -4.31 0.40
C ALA A 279 -4.61 -4.54 1.80
N GLU A 280 -5.37 -5.13 2.71
CA GLU A 280 -4.91 -5.57 4.01
C GLU A 280 -4.81 -7.09 4.02
N VAL A 281 -3.58 -7.61 4.13
CA VAL A 281 -3.32 -9.04 4.24
C VAL A 281 -3.22 -9.38 5.72
N ARG A 282 -4.12 -10.21 6.22
CA ARG A 282 -4.14 -10.69 7.61
C ARG A 282 -3.61 -12.10 7.70
N PHE A 283 -2.89 -12.39 8.77
CA PHE A 283 -2.23 -13.68 8.96
C PHE A 283 -2.68 -14.29 10.28
N CYS A 284 -2.87 -15.60 10.28
CA CYS A 284 -3.18 -16.33 11.49
C CYS A 284 -2.10 -17.37 11.74
N ARG A 285 -1.55 -17.34 12.96
CA ARG A 285 -0.67 -18.38 13.46
C ARG A 285 -1.49 -19.32 14.33
N SER A 286 -1.63 -20.56 13.89
CA SER A 286 -2.22 -21.60 14.75
C SER A 286 -1.39 -21.69 16.03
N SER A 287 -2.03 -21.49 17.19
CA SER A 287 -1.41 -21.75 18.47
C SER A 287 -1.17 -23.25 18.57
N ALA A 288 0.03 -23.71 18.21
CA ALA A 288 0.42 -25.06 18.51
C ALA A 288 0.40 -25.25 20.03
N GLY A 289 -0.21 -26.33 20.51
CA GLY A 289 0.04 -26.83 21.87
C GLY A 289 1.55 -27.04 22.05
N GLN A 290 2.04 -26.96 23.29
CA GLN A 290 3.48 -26.86 23.60
C GLN A 290 4.38 -27.96 22.97
N ASP A 291 3.80 -29.07 22.51
CA ASP A 291 4.52 -30.23 21.97
C ASP A 291 4.50 -30.36 20.43
N ALA A 292 3.66 -29.59 19.73
CA ALA A 292 3.65 -29.58 18.27
C ALA A 292 4.62 -28.51 17.78
N GLY A 293 5.59 -28.88 16.93
CA GLY A 293 6.52 -27.93 16.32
C GLY A 293 5.82 -26.72 15.67
N PRO A 294 6.54 -25.63 15.39
CA PRO A 294 5.95 -24.38 14.95
C PRO A 294 5.09 -24.59 13.69
N THR A 295 3.77 -24.48 13.84
CA THR A 295 2.83 -24.52 12.73
C THR A 295 3.12 -23.37 11.77
N LEU A 296 3.18 -23.70 10.49
CA LEU A 296 3.25 -22.69 9.43
C LEU A 296 2.02 -21.78 9.57
N ALA A 297 2.25 -20.47 9.56
CA ALA A 297 1.15 -19.54 9.45
C ALA A 297 0.54 -19.61 8.06
N HIS A 298 -0.69 -19.13 7.98
CA HIS A 298 -1.46 -19.05 6.76
C HIS A 298 -2.05 -17.65 6.64
N ILE A 299 -2.40 -17.26 5.42
CA ILE A 299 -3.09 -16.02 5.14
C ILE A 299 -4.55 -16.22 5.57
N GLU A 300 -4.94 -15.52 6.63
CA GLU A 300 -6.31 -15.54 7.13
C GLU A 300 -7.21 -14.81 6.15
N SER A 301 -6.82 -13.63 5.67
CA SER A 301 -7.57 -12.91 4.65
C SER A 301 -6.73 -11.96 3.82
N ILE A 302 -7.21 -11.67 2.62
CA ILE A 302 -6.81 -10.50 1.83
C ILE A 302 -8.06 -9.64 1.71
N ASP A 303 -8.05 -8.50 2.39
CA ASP A 303 -9.15 -7.55 2.45
C ASP A 303 -8.87 -6.41 1.46
N LEU A 304 -9.69 -6.22 0.44
CA LEU A 304 -9.52 -5.21 -0.61
C LEU A 304 -10.59 -4.12 -0.47
N GLU A 305 -10.17 -2.87 -0.22
CA GLU A 305 -11.01 -1.68 -0.30
C GLU A 305 -10.76 -0.94 -1.62
N LEU A 306 -11.81 -0.86 -2.46
CA LEU A 306 -11.72 -0.35 -3.83
C LEU A 306 -12.26 1.08 -3.93
N ARG A 307 -11.38 2.08 -3.87
CA ARG A 307 -11.74 3.50 -4.06
C ARG A 307 -11.55 3.90 -5.52
N LEU A 308 -12.38 3.33 -6.39
CA LEU A 308 -12.31 3.54 -7.83
C LEU A 308 -13.29 4.66 -8.20
N GLY A 309 -12.77 5.86 -8.42
CA GLY A 309 -13.59 7.02 -8.76
C GLY A 309 -14.19 7.01 -10.17
N ASP A 310 -13.85 6.02 -11.00
CA ASP A 310 -14.42 5.79 -12.32
C ASP A 310 -15.02 4.38 -12.39
N VAL A 311 -16.18 4.27 -13.03
CA VAL A 311 -17.00 3.07 -13.13
C VAL A 311 -16.34 1.98 -13.95
N GLY A 312 -15.60 2.32 -15.01
CA GLY A 312 -14.99 1.30 -15.88
C GLY A 312 -13.75 0.62 -15.30
N VAL A 313 -13.09 1.22 -14.30
CA VAL A 313 -11.77 0.73 -13.85
C VAL A 313 -11.84 -0.64 -13.18
N ALA A 314 -12.93 -0.91 -12.44
CA ALA A 314 -13.11 -2.18 -11.73
C ALA A 314 -13.11 -3.39 -12.69
N ASP A 315 -13.72 -3.22 -13.86
CA ASP A 315 -13.85 -4.27 -14.88
C ASP A 315 -12.53 -4.53 -15.63
N THR A 316 -11.55 -3.65 -15.47
CA THR A 316 -10.23 -3.78 -16.11
C THR A 316 -9.12 -4.23 -15.15
N LEU A 317 -9.44 -4.45 -13.88
CA LEU A 317 -8.44 -4.90 -12.91
C LEU A 317 -7.96 -6.32 -13.26
N PRO A 318 -6.64 -6.59 -13.24
CA PRO A 318 -6.09 -7.89 -13.58
C PRO A 318 -6.23 -8.87 -12.41
N TRP A 319 -7.47 -9.24 -12.11
CA TRP A 319 -7.83 -10.12 -10.99
C TRP A 319 -7.09 -11.45 -10.99
N ASP A 320 -6.72 -11.96 -12.17
CA ASP A 320 -6.00 -13.23 -12.31
C ASP A 320 -4.64 -13.25 -11.60
N GLY A 321 -4.05 -12.07 -11.32
CA GLY A 321 -2.86 -11.98 -10.48
C GLY A 321 -3.06 -12.57 -9.07
N LEU A 322 -4.29 -12.57 -8.55
CA LEU A 322 -4.62 -13.13 -7.23
C LEU A 322 -4.96 -14.62 -7.27
N ARG A 323 -5.18 -15.22 -8.45
CA ARG A 323 -5.70 -16.58 -8.57
C ARG A 323 -4.81 -17.61 -7.86
N ALA A 324 -3.50 -17.57 -8.10
CA ALA A 324 -2.55 -18.48 -7.47
C ALA A 324 -2.55 -18.40 -5.92
N VAL A 325 -2.85 -17.23 -5.37
CA VAL A 325 -2.91 -16.99 -3.92
C VAL A 325 -4.20 -17.56 -3.35
N VAL A 326 -5.32 -17.35 -4.04
CA VAL A 326 -6.62 -17.86 -3.61
C VAL A 326 -6.72 -19.36 -3.77
N ASP A 327 -6.13 -19.95 -4.81
CA ASP A 327 -6.05 -21.39 -4.99
C ASP A 327 -5.14 -22.07 -3.96
N SER A 328 -4.26 -21.30 -3.28
CA SER A 328 -3.41 -21.83 -2.21
C SER A 328 -4.24 -22.36 -1.04
N PRO A 329 -3.94 -23.57 -0.51
CA PRO A 329 -4.58 -24.08 0.70
C PRO A 329 -4.24 -23.23 1.93
N HIS A 330 -3.20 -22.39 1.86
CA HIS A 330 -2.77 -21.48 2.92
C HIS A 330 -3.52 -20.14 2.91
N MET A 331 -4.53 -19.97 2.04
CA MET A 331 -5.36 -18.77 1.98
C MET A 331 -6.80 -19.12 2.31
N ARG A 332 -7.39 -18.44 3.31
CA ARG A 332 -8.77 -18.73 3.73
C ARG A 332 -9.84 -17.91 3.03
N ARG A 333 -9.69 -16.59 2.91
CA ARG A 333 -10.72 -15.72 2.31
C ARG A 333 -10.17 -14.51 1.57
N LEU A 334 -10.74 -14.21 0.41
CA LEU A 334 -10.60 -12.95 -0.31
C LEU A 334 -11.83 -12.11 -0.02
N CYS A 335 -11.64 -10.98 0.65
CA CYS A 335 -12.73 -10.13 1.11
C CYS A 335 -12.72 -8.79 0.37
N ILE A 336 -13.83 -8.40 -0.25
CA ILE A 336 -14.01 -7.05 -0.80
C ILE A 336 -14.68 -6.18 0.28
N LYS A 337 -13.91 -5.25 0.84
CA LYS A 337 -14.35 -4.32 1.88
C LYS A 337 -15.06 -3.12 1.29
N TYR A 338 -16.16 -2.71 1.92
CA TYR A 338 -16.93 -1.55 1.48
C TYR A 338 -17.52 -0.76 2.65
N ASN A 339 -17.91 0.50 2.40
CA ASN A 339 -18.53 1.39 3.38
C ASN A 339 -20.05 1.47 3.15
N GLY A 340 -20.77 2.37 3.83
CA GLY A 340 -22.19 2.58 3.54
C GLY A 340 -22.46 3.11 2.13
N PRO A 341 -23.74 3.07 1.66
CA PRO A 341 -24.16 3.67 0.39
C PRO A 341 -23.69 5.13 0.25
N GLY A 342 -23.37 5.55 -0.97
CA GLY A 342 -22.84 6.89 -1.29
C GLY A 342 -21.33 7.05 -1.07
N ASN A 343 -20.64 6.02 -0.58
CA ASN A 343 -19.19 5.99 -0.49
C ASN A 343 -18.55 5.37 -1.75
N GLU A 344 -17.41 5.87 -2.19
CA GLU A 344 -16.68 5.34 -3.36
C GLU A 344 -16.38 3.83 -3.25
N CYS A 345 -16.10 3.33 -2.03
CA CYS A 345 -15.86 1.90 -1.81
C CYS A 345 -17.12 1.04 -1.99
N PHE A 346 -18.30 1.61 -1.71
CA PHE A 346 -19.57 0.92 -1.96
C PHE A 346 -19.78 0.73 -3.46
N GLU A 347 -19.54 1.78 -4.25
CA GLU A 347 -19.63 1.71 -5.71
C GLU A 347 -18.61 0.76 -6.34
N GLY A 348 -17.39 0.73 -5.82
CA GLY A 348 -16.36 -0.24 -6.24
C GLY A 348 -16.79 -1.67 -5.96
N ALA A 349 -17.25 -1.96 -4.75
CA ALA A 349 -17.71 -3.29 -4.36
C ALA A 349 -18.95 -3.73 -5.15
N LYS A 350 -19.92 -2.82 -5.37
CA LYS A 350 -21.13 -3.09 -6.17
C LYS A 350 -20.76 -3.56 -7.57
N LYS A 351 -19.79 -2.93 -8.23
CA LYS A 351 -19.35 -3.31 -9.58
C LYS A 351 -18.66 -4.66 -9.63
N VAL A 352 -17.75 -4.90 -8.69
CA VAL A 352 -17.12 -6.22 -8.57
C VAL A 352 -18.18 -7.30 -8.35
N LEU A 353 -19.19 -7.04 -7.50
CA LEU A 353 -20.29 -7.97 -7.29
C LEU A 353 -21.17 -8.16 -8.55
N CYS A 354 -21.45 -7.10 -9.33
CA CYS A 354 -22.12 -7.24 -10.63
C CYS A 354 -21.35 -8.17 -11.57
N SER A 355 -20.02 -7.99 -11.66
CA SER A 355 -19.16 -8.82 -12.52
C SER A 355 -19.08 -10.27 -12.02
N VAL A 356 -19.16 -10.50 -10.72
CA VAL A 356 -19.30 -11.84 -10.12
C VAL A 356 -20.65 -12.47 -10.46
N LEU A 357 -21.76 -11.74 -10.33
CA LEU A 357 -23.11 -12.22 -10.67
C LEU A 357 -23.23 -12.55 -12.17
N ARG A 358 -22.54 -11.79 -13.04
CA ARG A 358 -22.42 -12.07 -14.49
C ARG A 358 -21.47 -13.21 -14.83
N ARG A 359 -20.74 -13.75 -13.85
CA ARG A 359 -19.66 -14.74 -14.06
C ARG A 359 -18.52 -14.25 -14.96
N SER A 360 -18.30 -12.94 -15.05
CA SER A 360 -17.24 -12.35 -15.88
C SER A 360 -15.91 -12.18 -15.13
N GLN A 361 -15.95 -11.97 -13.81
CA GLN A 361 -14.75 -11.77 -12.97
C GLN A 361 -14.87 -12.53 -11.65
N LEU A 362 -13.72 -12.90 -11.08
CA LEU A 362 -13.61 -13.58 -9.78
C LEU A 362 -14.48 -14.85 -9.64
N THR A 363 -14.89 -15.46 -10.75
CA THR A 363 -15.70 -16.69 -10.73
C THR A 363 -14.93 -17.83 -10.07
N TRP A 364 -13.62 -17.94 -10.32
CA TRP A 364 -12.74 -18.87 -9.64
C TRP A 364 -12.70 -18.65 -8.11
N ALA A 365 -12.75 -17.39 -7.65
CA ALA A 365 -12.75 -17.06 -6.23
C ALA A 365 -14.10 -17.46 -5.58
N LEU A 366 -15.20 -17.22 -6.28
CA LEU A 366 -16.55 -17.63 -5.86
C LEU A 366 -16.66 -19.17 -5.79
N GLU A 367 -16.16 -19.88 -6.79
CA GLU A 367 -16.18 -21.35 -6.84
C GLU A 367 -15.32 -21.98 -5.76
N SER A 368 -14.19 -21.37 -5.41
CA SER A 368 -13.33 -21.83 -4.32
C SER A 368 -13.97 -21.70 -2.92
N GLY A 369 -15.08 -20.96 -2.78
CA GLY A 369 -15.71 -20.68 -1.48
C GLY A 369 -14.98 -19.63 -0.65
N LYS A 370 -13.99 -18.93 -1.21
CA LYS A 370 -13.15 -17.98 -0.49
C LYS A 370 -13.56 -16.53 -0.69
N LEU A 371 -14.38 -16.21 -1.69
CA LEU A 371 -14.83 -14.84 -1.96
C LEU A 371 -15.93 -14.39 -0.99
N GLN A 372 -15.75 -13.22 -0.38
CA GLN A 372 -16.74 -12.56 0.49
C GLN A 372 -16.77 -11.05 0.21
N PHE A 373 -17.90 -10.41 0.50
CA PHE A 373 -18.01 -8.95 0.57
C PHE A 373 -18.37 -8.54 1.98
N GLU A 374 -17.64 -7.59 2.58
CA GLU A 374 -17.86 -7.24 3.99
C GLU A 374 -17.88 -5.74 4.21
N ARG A 375 -18.85 -5.28 5.00
CA ARG A 375 -18.94 -3.87 5.38
C ARG A 375 -17.88 -3.54 6.42
N ASN A 376 -17.13 -2.47 6.20
CA ASN A 376 -16.12 -1.99 7.12
C ASN A 376 -16.68 -1.83 8.54
N TYR A 377 -15.87 -2.25 9.52
CA TYR A 377 -16.19 -2.25 10.95
C TYR A 377 -17.35 -3.17 11.37
N ARG A 378 -17.89 -4.01 10.47
CA ARG A 378 -19.06 -4.84 10.76
C ARG A 378 -18.99 -6.20 10.04
N PRO A 379 -18.21 -7.16 10.56
CA PRO A 379 -18.08 -8.49 9.96
C PRO A 379 -19.37 -9.31 9.97
N GLU A 380 -20.32 -9.00 10.86
CA GLU A 380 -21.60 -9.71 11.00
C GLU A 380 -22.48 -9.67 9.74
N ASN A 381 -22.26 -8.73 8.81
CA ASN A 381 -23.06 -8.56 7.59
C ASN A 381 -22.29 -8.91 6.32
N SER A 382 -21.36 -9.86 6.38
CA SER A 382 -20.64 -10.32 5.19
C SER A 382 -21.59 -11.02 4.22
N VAL A 383 -21.51 -10.69 2.93
CA VAL A 383 -22.14 -11.42 1.84
C VAL A 383 -21.22 -12.57 1.46
N THR A 384 -21.71 -13.79 1.64
CA THR A 384 -20.99 -15.04 1.42
C THR A 384 -21.25 -15.61 0.02
N ARG A 385 -20.58 -16.71 -0.34
CA ARG A 385 -20.85 -17.44 -1.58
C ARG A 385 -22.31 -17.87 -1.65
N GLU A 386 -22.84 -18.40 -0.55
CA GLU A 386 -24.21 -18.90 -0.46
C GLU A 386 -25.22 -17.78 -0.74
N ASP A 387 -24.99 -16.58 -0.20
CA ASP A 387 -25.82 -15.40 -0.48
C ASP A 387 -25.78 -15.00 -1.95
N ILE A 388 -24.59 -15.02 -2.58
CA ILE A 388 -24.42 -14.65 -4.00
C ILE A 388 -25.10 -15.66 -4.92
N LEU A 389 -24.99 -16.96 -4.62
CA LEU A 389 -25.57 -18.03 -5.44
C LEU A 389 -27.09 -18.16 -5.25
N SER A 390 -27.61 -17.74 -4.09
CA SER A 390 -29.04 -17.83 -3.75
C SER A 390 -29.81 -16.54 -3.95
N VAL A 391 -29.19 -15.49 -4.50
CA VAL A 391 -29.85 -14.19 -4.69
C VAL A 391 -31.11 -14.34 -5.55
N PRO A 392 -32.30 -14.02 -5.00
CA PRO A 392 -33.52 -14.16 -5.77
C PRO A 392 -33.62 -13.02 -6.78
N THR A 393 -34.11 -13.34 -7.98
CA THR A 393 -34.35 -12.34 -9.04
C THR A 393 -35.65 -11.58 -8.81
N LYS A 394 -36.61 -12.19 -8.10
CA LYS A 394 -37.93 -11.63 -7.79
C LYS A 394 -38.08 -11.46 -6.29
N HIS A 395 -38.56 -10.29 -5.88
CA HIS A 395 -38.86 -9.97 -4.49
C HIS A 395 -40.29 -9.46 -4.38
N THR A 396 -40.99 -9.88 -3.34
CA THR A 396 -42.32 -9.35 -3.02
C THR A 396 -42.20 -8.50 -1.76
N ILE A 397 -42.53 -7.20 -1.87
CA ILE A 397 -42.55 -6.26 -0.75
C ILE A 397 -43.90 -5.53 -0.76
N ASP A 398 -44.57 -5.51 0.39
CA ASP A 398 -45.88 -4.85 0.56
C ASP A 398 -46.90 -5.25 -0.54
N GLY A 399 -46.91 -6.55 -0.89
CA GLY A 399 -47.81 -7.13 -1.91
C GLY A 399 -47.39 -6.88 -3.36
N THR A 400 -46.36 -6.05 -3.61
CA THR A 400 -45.86 -5.75 -4.94
C THR A 400 -44.65 -6.61 -5.26
N THR A 401 -44.70 -7.35 -6.38
CA THR A 401 -43.56 -8.14 -6.85
C THR A 401 -42.72 -7.32 -7.81
N ILE A 402 -41.42 -7.19 -7.52
CA ILE A 402 -40.44 -6.54 -8.39
C ILE A 402 -39.39 -7.54 -8.84
N THR A 403 -38.94 -7.41 -10.08
CA THR A 403 -37.76 -8.11 -10.59
C THR A 403 -36.57 -7.17 -10.50
N LEU A 404 -35.48 -7.64 -9.88
CA LEU A 404 -34.23 -6.90 -9.77
C LEU A 404 -33.31 -7.25 -10.94
N ASP A 405 -32.76 -6.23 -11.60
CA ASP A 405 -31.63 -6.42 -12.50
C ASP A 405 -30.34 -6.77 -11.72
N ILE A 406 -29.25 -7.09 -12.43
CA ILE A 406 -27.99 -7.50 -11.80
C ILE A 406 -27.40 -6.39 -10.92
N ALA A 407 -27.54 -5.12 -11.31
CA ALA A 407 -27.01 -4.00 -10.54
C ALA A 407 -27.83 -3.75 -9.27
N GLU A 408 -29.15 -3.89 -9.36
CA GLU A 408 -30.06 -3.83 -8.21
C GLU A 408 -29.85 -5.03 -7.26
N GLN A 409 -29.62 -6.24 -7.78
CA GLN A 409 -29.27 -7.41 -6.97
C GLN A 409 -27.95 -7.21 -6.21
N ALA A 410 -26.92 -6.69 -6.88
CA ALA A 410 -25.64 -6.40 -6.25
C ALA A 410 -25.79 -5.34 -5.13
N GLU A 411 -26.53 -4.26 -5.40
CA GLU A 411 -26.78 -3.24 -4.38
C GLU A 411 -27.59 -3.78 -3.20
N TRP A 412 -28.64 -4.56 -3.48
CA TRP A 412 -29.45 -5.21 -2.45
C TRP A 412 -28.60 -6.14 -1.58
N LEU A 413 -27.73 -6.96 -2.18
CA LEU A 413 -26.84 -7.85 -1.42
C LEU A 413 -25.90 -7.08 -0.48
N LEU A 414 -25.33 -5.95 -0.92
CA LEU A 414 -24.40 -5.15 -0.10
C LEU A 414 -25.09 -4.36 1.02
N ARG A 415 -26.43 -4.22 0.98
CA ARG A 415 -27.17 -3.57 2.05
C ARG A 415 -27.34 -4.50 3.26
N PRO A 416 -27.26 -3.98 4.49
CA PRO A 416 -27.46 -4.78 5.70
C PRO A 416 -28.87 -5.39 5.74
N VAL A 417 -28.97 -6.61 6.26
CA VAL A 417 -30.25 -7.31 6.42
C VAL A 417 -31.16 -6.56 7.41
N HIS A 418 -30.60 -6.13 8.54
CA HIS A 418 -31.33 -5.41 9.58
C HIS A 418 -30.68 -4.05 9.87
N ALA A 419 -31.51 -3.02 10.00
CA ALA A 419 -31.07 -1.72 10.51
C ALA A 419 -30.83 -1.84 12.03
N ARG A 420 -29.58 -1.67 12.47
CA ARG A 420 -29.23 -1.77 13.90
C ARG A 420 -29.43 -0.45 14.65
N SER A 421 -29.51 0.67 13.92
CA SER A 421 -29.71 2.02 14.47
C SER A 421 -30.66 2.83 13.60
N GLY A 422 -31.35 3.80 14.18
CA GLY A 422 -32.28 4.69 13.45
C GLY A 422 -31.59 5.45 12.31
N TYR A 423 -30.30 5.77 12.45
CA TYR A 423 -29.51 6.41 11.39
C TYR A 423 -29.28 5.52 10.16
N GLU A 424 -29.49 4.20 10.28
CA GLU A 424 -29.31 3.24 9.20
C GLU A 424 -30.64 2.67 8.67
N ALA A 425 -31.78 3.17 9.14
CA ALA A 425 -33.10 2.70 8.71
C ALA A 425 -33.25 2.76 7.17
N ASN A 426 -32.69 3.80 6.55
CA ASN A 426 -32.74 4.01 5.10
C ASN A 426 -31.74 3.12 4.32
N GLY A 427 -30.90 2.37 5.04
CA GLY A 427 -29.83 1.57 4.46
C GLY A 427 -30.17 0.10 4.27
N SER A 428 -31.26 -0.42 4.86
CA SER A 428 -31.55 -1.87 4.87
C SER A 428 -31.99 -2.40 3.50
N ARG A 429 -31.90 -3.73 3.34
CA ARG A 429 -32.41 -4.46 2.17
C ARG A 429 -33.88 -4.19 1.91
N GLU A 430 -34.70 -4.24 2.95
CA GLU A 430 -36.15 -4.03 2.86
C GLU A 430 -36.49 -2.58 2.47
N HIS A 431 -35.80 -1.60 3.06
CA HIS A 431 -35.98 -0.19 2.70
C HIS A 431 -35.63 0.05 1.23
N TYR A 432 -34.54 -0.55 0.74
CA TYR A 432 -34.15 -0.44 -0.66
C TYR A 432 -35.19 -1.02 -1.63
N LEU A 433 -35.80 -2.16 -1.30
CA LEU A 433 -36.88 -2.71 -2.13
C LEU A 433 -38.10 -1.78 -2.16
N ARG A 434 -38.49 -1.18 -1.02
CA ARG A 434 -39.58 -0.19 -0.97
C ARG A 434 -39.27 1.06 -1.78
N GLU A 435 -38.03 1.53 -1.72
CA GLU A 435 -37.54 2.65 -2.51
C GLU A 435 -37.63 2.35 -4.01
N LEU A 436 -37.22 1.14 -4.45
CA LEU A 436 -37.37 0.72 -5.85
C LEU A 436 -38.83 0.64 -6.29
N VAL A 437 -39.74 0.12 -5.46
CA VAL A 437 -41.19 0.09 -5.77
C VAL A 437 -41.75 1.50 -5.92
N THR A 438 -41.36 2.42 -5.03
CA THR A 438 -41.86 3.80 -5.02
C THR A 438 -41.32 4.60 -6.21
N ASN A 439 -40.06 4.38 -6.57
CA ASN A 439 -39.39 5.13 -7.63
C ASN A 439 -39.62 4.59 -9.03
N ARG A 440 -39.97 3.30 -9.18
CA ARG A 440 -40.38 2.78 -10.48
C ARG A 440 -41.71 3.45 -10.84
N PRO A 441 -41.76 4.28 -11.88
CA PRO A 441 -43.02 4.86 -12.30
C PRO A 441 -43.98 3.71 -12.55
N SER A 442 -45.20 3.81 -12.00
CA SER A 442 -46.33 2.92 -12.27
C SER A 442 -46.80 3.10 -13.72
N GLY A 443 -45.86 3.14 -14.66
CA GLY A 443 -46.13 3.13 -16.08
C GLY A 443 -46.98 1.89 -16.36
N PRO A 444 -48.08 2.03 -17.11
CA PRO A 444 -48.94 0.91 -17.43
C PRO A 444 -48.08 -0.17 -18.05
N SER A 445 -47.94 -1.29 -17.33
CA SER A 445 -47.31 -2.51 -17.81
C SER A 445 -47.88 -2.80 -19.18
N THR A 446 -47.09 -2.54 -20.23
CA THR A 446 -47.53 -2.75 -21.62
C THR A 446 -47.40 -4.23 -22.00
N ASP A 447 -47.45 -5.13 -21.01
CA ASP A 447 -47.54 -6.56 -21.18
C ASP A 447 -49.02 -6.99 -21.09
N ALA A 448 -49.79 -6.52 -22.08
CA ALA A 448 -51.03 -7.14 -22.51
C ALA A 448 -51.03 -7.23 -24.03
N ALA A 449 -50.01 -7.87 -24.60
CA ALA A 449 -50.07 -8.43 -25.94
C ALA A 449 -49.41 -9.81 -25.92
N SER A 450 -50.24 -10.79 -25.55
CA SER A 450 -50.07 -12.20 -25.89
C SER A 450 -49.98 -12.34 -27.42
N GLY A 451 -48.79 -12.10 -27.97
CA GLY A 451 -48.43 -12.43 -29.34
C GLY A 451 -48.05 -13.89 -29.41
N THR A 452 -49.04 -14.75 -29.67
CA THR A 452 -48.86 -16.14 -30.09
C THR A 452 -47.85 -16.18 -31.25
N ALA A 453 -46.66 -16.75 -31.01
CA ALA A 453 -45.74 -17.06 -32.10
C ALA A 453 -46.35 -18.18 -32.97
N PRO A 454 -46.30 -18.08 -34.31
CA PRO A 454 -46.72 -19.17 -35.18
C PRO A 454 -45.70 -20.33 -35.08
N PRO A 455 -46.16 -21.59 -35.19
CA PRO A 455 -45.29 -22.75 -35.07
C PRO A 455 -44.38 -22.80 -36.28
N THR A 456 -43.07 -22.66 -36.05
CA THR A 456 -42.08 -22.88 -37.12
C THR A 456 -41.72 -24.36 -37.11
N ALA A 457 -42.18 -25.04 -38.16
CA ALA A 457 -41.90 -26.43 -38.45
C ALA A 457 -40.43 -26.65 -38.84
N ASP A 458 -39.98 -27.87 -38.55
CA ASP A 458 -38.85 -28.63 -39.10
C ASP A 458 -37.87 -27.91 -40.04
N GLY A 459 -36.61 -27.95 -39.63
CA GLY A 459 -35.46 -27.65 -40.47
C GLY A 459 -34.18 -28.17 -39.85
N ALA A 460 -33.98 -29.48 -39.91
CA ALA A 460 -32.69 -30.11 -39.66
C ALA A 460 -31.66 -29.60 -40.67
N GLN A 461 -30.59 -28.95 -40.21
CA GLN A 461 -29.30 -28.97 -40.88
C GLN A 461 -28.18 -29.01 -39.85
N ASP A 462 -27.48 -30.15 -39.87
CA ASP A 462 -26.12 -30.34 -39.41
C ASP A 462 -25.22 -29.19 -39.89
N THR A 463 -24.41 -28.64 -38.98
CA THR A 463 -23.04 -28.26 -39.34
C THR A 463 -22.16 -28.36 -38.11
N ALA A 464 -21.45 -29.48 -38.02
CA ALA A 464 -20.26 -29.62 -37.20
C ALA A 464 -19.19 -28.64 -37.72
N VAL A 465 -18.68 -27.79 -36.84
CA VAL A 465 -17.44 -27.05 -37.07
C VAL A 465 -16.36 -27.74 -36.25
N GLU A 466 -15.67 -28.68 -36.88
CA GLU A 466 -14.33 -29.10 -36.48
C GLU A 466 -13.39 -27.90 -36.63
N GLN A 467 -12.76 -27.48 -35.54
CA GLN A 467 -11.59 -26.61 -35.59
C GLN A 467 -10.35 -27.50 -35.69
N THR A 468 -9.98 -27.82 -36.92
CA THR A 468 -8.69 -28.43 -37.26
C THR A 468 -7.62 -27.34 -37.17
N TRP A 469 -6.71 -27.48 -36.20
CA TRP A 469 -5.47 -26.71 -36.16
C TRP A 469 -4.49 -27.31 -37.16
N GLU A 470 -4.40 -26.73 -38.36
CA GLU A 470 -3.29 -26.99 -39.28
C GLU A 470 -2.03 -26.25 -38.80
N ALA A 471 -0.99 -27.03 -38.55
CA ALA A 471 0.36 -26.59 -38.36
C ALA A 471 0.94 -26.13 -39.71
N ALA A 472 1.38 -24.88 -39.79
CA ALA A 472 2.23 -24.43 -40.87
C ALA A 472 3.69 -24.82 -40.56
N GLU A 473 4.09 -25.97 -41.09
CA GLU A 473 5.51 -26.27 -41.37
C GLU A 473 5.98 -25.33 -42.49
N GLY A 474 6.86 -24.39 -42.15
CA GLY A 474 7.58 -23.55 -43.10
C GLY A 474 8.98 -24.10 -43.26
N ASP A 475 9.20 -24.82 -44.35
CA ASP A 475 10.46 -25.47 -44.72
C ASP A 475 11.24 -24.59 -45.71
N GLY A 476 12.52 -24.33 -45.38
CA GLY A 476 13.62 -23.96 -46.29
C GLY A 476 13.89 -22.47 -46.59
N PRO A 477 15.10 -22.10 -47.10
CA PRO A 477 16.25 -22.95 -47.44
C PRO A 477 17.61 -22.53 -46.84
N VAL A 478 18.50 -23.51 -46.97
CA VAL A 478 19.97 -23.52 -46.89
C VAL A 478 20.62 -22.49 -47.85
N GLY A 479 21.72 -21.88 -47.39
CA GLY A 479 22.72 -21.15 -48.19
C GLY A 479 23.80 -20.60 -47.24
N GLU A 480 24.86 -21.36 -46.97
CA GLU A 480 26.20 -21.28 -47.61
C GLU A 480 27.01 -20.01 -47.31
N GLN A 481 28.13 -20.26 -46.64
CA GLN A 481 29.50 -19.75 -46.86
C GLN A 481 29.78 -18.25 -46.85
N GLY A 482 30.74 -17.90 -46.00
CA GLY A 482 31.50 -16.65 -46.04
C GLY A 482 32.59 -16.67 -44.98
N GLU A 483 33.71 -17.33 -45.29
CA GLU A 483 35.02 -17.04 -44.69
C GLU A 483 35.31 -15.54 -44.86
N GLU A 484 35.70 -14.84 -43.81
CA GLU A 484 36.77 -13.86 -43.95
C GLU A 484 37.60 -13.73 -42.67
N THR A 485 38.88 -13.93 -42.90
CA THR A 485 40.06 -13.81 -42.05
C THR A 485 40.42 -12.36 -41.73
N GLY A 486 41.16 -12.17 -40.64
CA GLY A 486 41.97 -10.97 -40.37
C GLY A 486 41.36 -10.09 -39.28
N ASP A 487 42.10 -9.50 -38.35
CA ASP A 487 43.53 -9.25 -38.33
C ASP A 487 43.99 -8.94 -36.90
N VAL A 488 45.28 -9.14 -36.71
CA VAL A 488 46.11 -8.91 -35.54
C VAL A 488 46.18 -7.41 -35.21
N GLY A 489 46.30 -7.09 -33.93
CA GLY A 489 46.55 -5.72 -33.47
C GLY A 489 46.94 -5.68 -32.00
N ASP A 490 48.06 -6.32 -31.67
CA ASP A 490 48.87 -5.93 -30.52
C ASP A 490 49.45 -4.53 -30.80
N GLU A 491 49.30 -3.58 -29.87
CA GLU A 491 50.43 -2.69 -29.54
C GLU A 491 50.29 -2.04 -28.15
N GLU A 492 51.35 -2.30 -27.40
CA GLU A 492 51.86 -1.63 -26.21
C GLU A 492 51.99 -0.11 -26.40
N SER A 493 51.76 0.69 -25.34
CA SER A 493 52.78 1.58 -24.73
C SER A 493 52.20 2.78 -23.95
N ILE A 494 52.85 3.01 -22.80
CA ILE A 494 52.90 4.19 -21.89
C ILE A 494 51.79 4.32 -20.83
#